data_AF-A0A368JI53-F1
#
_entry.id   AF-A0A368JI53-F1
#
_cell.length_a   1.000
_cell.length_b   1.000
_cell.length_c   1.000
_cell.angle_alpha   90.00
_cell.angle_beta   90.00
_cell.angle_gamma   90.00
#
_symmetry.space_group_name_H-M   'P 1'
#
loop_
_entity.id
_entity.type
_entity.pdbx_description
1 polymer ?
#
loop_
_entity_poly.entity_id
_entity_poly.type
_entity_poly.pdbx_seq_one_letter_code
_entity_poly.pdbx_strand_id
1 'polypeptide(L)'
;MVQAEAAGFKVAYSNQAFEYWFILHFEDHKGGPMPRADYHNRINGYINPLGASYDGKGNKTVTSAFFDALDGFDTVKRETRIQLAVNRAGRIHGQCKKAGISPAKSESCTTVYQLIKRFLKYR
;
A
#
# COMPACT_ATOMS: atom_id res chain seq x y z
N MET A 1 3.51 -13.64 -17.14
CA MET A 1 2.95 -13.79 -15.78
C MET A 1 2.72 -15.25 -15.35
N VAL A 2 2.82 -16.24 -16.25
CA VAL A 2 2.62 -17.65 -15.87
C VAL A 2 3.81 -18.26 -15.12
N GLN A 3 5.04 -17.75 -15.32
CA GLN A 3 6.26 -18.49 -14.92
C GLN A 3 6.58 -18.51 -13.40
N ALA A 4 6.40 -17.40 -12.66
CA ALA A 4 6.76 -17.36 -11.24
C ALA A 4 5.75 -18.11 -10.36
N GLU A 5 4.45 -17.90 -10.61
CA GLU A 5 3.39 -18.62 -9.89
C GLU A 5 3.38 -20.11 -10.26
N ALA A 6 3.62 -20.47 -11.54
CA ALA A 6 3.77 -21.87 -11.95
C ALA A 6 5.00 -22.54 -11.33
N ALA A 7 6.04 -21.78 -10.98
CA ALA A 7 7.20 -22.26 -10.24
C ALA A 7 6.99 -22.29 -8.70
N GLY A 8 5.77 -22.02 -8.22
CA GLY A 8 5.41 -22.08 -6.80
C GLY A 8 5.76 -20.83 -5.98
N PHE A 9 6.27 -19.77 -6.62
CA PHE A 9 6.58 -18.51 -5.93
C PHE A 9 5.32 -17.67 -5.70
N LYS A 10 5.21 -17.10 -4.50
CA LYS A 10 4.18 -16.10 -4.16
C LYS A 10 4.73 -14.70 -4.44
N VAL A 11 4.12 -13.98 -5.37
CA VAL A 11 4.59 -12.66 -5.82
C VAL A 11 3.75 -11.54 -5.20
N ALA A 12 4.44 -10.55 -4.63
CA ALA A 12 3.83 -9.29 -4.20
C ALA A 12 3.90 -8.27 -5.36
N TYR A 13 2.75 -7.83 -5.84
CA TYR A 13 2.60 -6.81 -6.88
C TYR A 13 2.35 -5.46 -6.22
N SER A 14 3.06 -4.43 -6.68
CA SER A 14 2.78 -3.04 -6.31
C SER A 14 2.74 -2.15 -7.54
N ASN A 15 1.83 -2.46 -8.46
CA ASN A 15 1.60 -1.65 -9.65
C ASN A 15 0.70 -0.45 -9.29
N GLN A 16 0.93 0.75 -9.81
CA GLN A 16 2.07 1.17 -10.66
C GLN A 16 3.32 1.62 -9.88
N ALA A 17 3.23 1.73 -8.55
CA ALA A 17 4.39 1.99 -7.71
C ALA A 17 4.19 1.45 -6.28
N PHE A 18 5.29 1.36 -5.52
CA PHE A 18 5.24 0.95 -4.12
C PHE A 18 4.53 1.99 -3.24
N GLU A 19 4.61 3.26 -3.61
CA GLU A 19 3.99 4.40 -2.90
C GLU A 19 2.48 4.26 -2.71
N TYR A 20 1.80 3.52 -3.59
CA TYR A 20 0.37 3.22 -3.39
C TYR A 20 0.12 2.48 -2.06
N TRP A 21 1.03 1.58 -1.67
CA TRP A 21 0.98 0.90 -0.37
C TRP A 21 1.05 1.88 0.81
N PHE A 22 1.87 2.92 0.72
CA PHE A 22 1.98 3.95 1.77
C PHE A 22 0.66 4.71 1.94
N ILE A 23 0.03 5.10 0.83
CA ILE A 23 -1.25 5.83 0.84
C ILE A 23 -2.34 5.02 1.53
N LEU A 24 -2.38 3.69 1.32
CA LEU A 24 -3.41 2.82 1.92
C LEU A 24 -3.36 2.76 3.45
N HIS A 25 -2.31 3.24 4.12
CA HIS A 25 -2.26 3.36 5.58
C HIS A 25 -3.18 4.46 6.10
N PHE A 26 -3.38 5.51 5.29
CA PHE A 26 -4.13 6.70 5.68
C PHE A 26 -5.48 6.77 4.96
N GLU A 27 -5.50 6.39 3.69
CA GLU A 27 -6.64 6.62 2.81
C GLU A 27 -7.36 5.33 2.40
N ASP A 28 -8.68 5.35 2.48
CA ASP A 28 -9.52 4.35 1.83
C ASP A 28 -9.78 4.72 0.36
N HIS A 29 -8.81 4.46 -0.51
CA HIS A 29 -8.80 4.87 -1.92
C HIS A 29 -9.92 4.28 -2.81
N LYS A 30 -10.59 3.20 -2.37
CA LYS A 30 -11.62 2.47 -3.15
C LYS A 30 -11.19 1.90 -4.51
N GLY A 31 -9.93 2.02 -4.91
CA GLY A 31 -9.40 1.37 -6.11
C GLY A 31 -9.62 2.13 -7.43
N GLY A 32 -9.94 3.43 -7.39
CA GLY A 32 -10.02 4.28 -8.58
C GLY A 32 -8.64 4.52 -9.25
N PRO A 33 -8.57 5.28 -10.36
CA PRO A 33 -7.30 5.72 -10.92
C PRO A 33 -6.54 6.64 -9.96
N MET A 34 -5.21 6.55 -9.92
CA MET A 34 -4.39 7.52 -9.18
C MET A 34 -3.07 7.76 -9.92
N PRO A 35 -2.87 8.96 -10.50
CA PRO A 35 -1.63 9.34 -11.15
C PRO A 35 -0.43 9.28 -10.20
N ARG A 36 0.70 8.72 -10.66
CA ARG A 36 1.95 8.68 -9.88
C ARG A 36 2.46 10.05 -9.47
N ALA A 37 2.15 11.07 -10.26
CA ALA A 37 2.52 12.46 -9.98
C ALA A 37 1.93 12.94 -8.63
N ASP A 38 0.81 12.37 -8.20
CA ASP A 38 0.10 12.80 -7.00
C ASP A 38 0.65 12.14 -5.72
N TYR A 39 1.35 11.01 -5.86
CA TYR A 39 1.79 10.21 -4.71
C TYR A 39 2.65 10.99 -3.73
N HIS A 40 3.62 11.77 -4.23
CA HIS A 40 4.53 12.54 -3.39
C HIS A 40 3.78 13.54 -2.50
N ASN A 41 2.89 14.34 -3.09
CA ASN A 41 2.14 15.35 -2.35
C ASN A 41 1.16 14.68 -1.38
N ARG A 42 0.52 13.60 -1.81
CA ARG A 42 -0.51 12.90 -1.02
C ARG A 42 0.07 12.22 0.21
N ILE A 43 1.21 11.53 0.05
CA ILE A 43 1.92 10.92 1.17
C ILE A 43 2.34 11.99 2.19
N ASN A 44 3.02 13.05 1.72
CA ASN A 44 3.48 14.13 2.59
C ASN A 44 2.32 14.86 3.29
N GLY A 45 1.16 14.98 2.64
CA GLY A 45 -0.05 15.50 3.27
C GLY A 45 -0.52 14.69 4.49
N TYR A 46 -0.26 13.38 4.52
CA TYR A 46 -0.60 12.53 5.66
C TYR A 46 0.49 12.48 6.74
N ILE A 47 1.77 12.47 6.35
CA ILE A 47 2.87 12.21 7.29
C ILE A 47 3.50 13.49 7.88
N ASN A 48 3.43 14.63 7.18
CA ASN A 48 3.97 15.90 7.70
C ASN A 48 3.32 16.31 9.03
N PRO A 49 1.99 16.21 9.21
CA PRO A 49 1.36 16.47 10.51
C PRO A 49 1.79 15.52 11.62
N LEU A 50 2.38 14.38 11.28
CA LEU A 50 2.89 13.37 12.21
C LEU A 50 4.41 13.52 12.47
N GLY A 51 5.04 14.58 11.95
CA GLY A 51 6.47 14.85 12.15
C GLY A 51 7.40 14.07 11.23
N ALA A 52 6.90 13.50 10.14
CA ALA A 52 7.70 12.77 9.16
C ALA A 52 7.62 13.41 7.76
N SER A 53 8.56 13.09 6.88
CA SER A 53 8.60 13.60 5.50
C SER A 53 9.13 12.54 4.53
N TYR A 54 8.84 12.71 3.24
CA TYR A 54 9.20 11.76 2.19
C TYR A 54 9.58 12.42 0.88
N ASP A 55 10.80 12.16 0.45
CA ASP A 55 11.28 12.58 -0.87
C ASP A 55 10.88 11.57 -1.96
N GLY A 56 9.60 11.57 -2.30
CA GLY A 56 9.05 10.75 -3.39
C GLY A 56 9.54 11.11 -4.81
N LYS A 57 10.28 12.22 -4.98
CA LYS A 57 10.80 12.67 -6.29
C LYS A 57 12.31 12.45 -6.43
N GLY A 58 13.06 12.37 -5.32
CA GLY A 58 14.48 12.06 -5.28
C GLY A 58 14.77 10.68 -4.72
N ASN A 59 15.34 10.61 -3.52
CA ASN A 59 15.98 9.37 -3.02
C ASN A 59 15.01 8.30 -2.51
N LYS A 60 13.74 8.65 -2.25
CA LYS A 60 12.68 7.74 -1.77
C LYS A 60 13.03 6.96 -0.50
N THR A 61 13.87 7.54 0.36
CA THR A 61 14.24 6.93 1.63
C THR A 61 13.05 6.91 2.58
N VAL A 62 12.76 5.72 3.13
CA VAL A 62 11.81 5.55 4.24
C VAL A 62 12.60 5.67 5.55
N THR A 63 12.43 6.80 6.24
CA THR A 63 13.06 7.06 7.55
C THR A 63 12.31 6.36 8.68
N SER A 64 12.90 6.27 9.87
CA SER A 64 12.21 5.73 11.05
C SER A 64 10.94 6.51 11.37
N ALA A 65 10.97 7.85 11.31
CA ALA A 65 9.78 8.68 11.53
C ALA A 65 8.67 8.39 10.49
N PHE A 66 9.03 8.17 9.22
CA PHE A 66 8.07 7.74 8.20
C PHE A 66 7.49 6.36 8.56
N PHE A 67 8.35 5.42 8.93
CA PHE A 67 7.93 4.07 9.29
C PHE A 67 6.99 4.08 10.51
N ASP A 68 7.29 4.85 11.54
CA ASP A 68 6.44 5.03 12.72
C ASP A 68 5.09 5.65 12.35
N ALA A 69 5.07 6.57 11.37
CA ALA A 69 3.82 7.11 10.84
C ALA A 69 2.97 6.01 10.17
N LEU A 70 3.58 5.03 9.49
CA LEU A 70 2.88 3.87 8.92
C LEU A 70 2.41 2.85 9.99
N ASP A 71 3.23 2.54 11.01
CA ASP A 71 2.90 1.56 12.06
C ASP A 71 1.98 2.15 13.16
N GLY A 72 1.71 3.46 13.11
CA GLY A 72 0.89 4.15 14.09
C GLY A 72 -0.57 3.71 14.16
N PHE A 73 -1.27 4.20 15.18
CA PHE A 73 -2.68 3.92 15.44
C PHE A 73 -3.60 5.01 14.88
N ASP A 74 -4.69 4.60 14.21
CA ASP A 74 -5.75 5.50 13.78
C ASP A 74 -6.83 5.55 14.87
N THR A 75 -6.95 6.71 15.54
CA THR A 75 -7.88 6.90 16.67
C THR A 75 -9.34 6.94 16.23
N VAL A 76 -9.61 7.38 15.00
CA VAL A 76 -10.97 7.48 14.45
C VAL A 76 -11.48 6.08 14.09
N LYS A 77 -10.63 5.25 13.48
CA LYS A 77 -10.95 3.86 13.10
C LYS A 77 -10.72 2.86 14.22
N ARG A 78 -10.03 3.27 15.29
CA ARG A 78 -9.64 2.43 16.43
C ARG A 78 -8.87 1.18 15.99
N GLU A 79 -7.97 1.34 15.03
CA GLU A 79 -7.20 0.24 14.42
C GLU A 79 -5.80 0.72 14.02
N THR A 80 -4.82 -0.19 13.93
CA THR A 80 -3.49 0.15 13.43
C THR A 80 -3.56 0.50 11.94
N ARG A 81 -2.75 1.46 11.51
CA ARG A 81 -2.69 1.89 10.11
C ARG A 81 -2.22 0.76 9.18
N ILE A 82 -1.38 -0.16 9.67
CA ILE A 82 -1.02 -1.39 8.95
C ILE A 82 -2.26 -2.26 8.71
N GLN A 83 -3.07 -2.52 9.73
CA GLN A 83 -4.25 -3.37 9.58
C GLN A 83 -5.28 -2.73 8.64
N LEU A 84 -5.44 -1.40 8.71
CA LEU A 84 -6.23 -0.63 7.75
C LEU A 84 -5.72 -0.81 6.32
N ALA A 85 -4.42 -0.66 6.08
CA ALA A 85 -3.81 -0.85 4.75
C ALA A 85 -4.05 -2.27 4.23
N VAL A 86 -3.86 -3.27 5.09
CA VAL A 86 -4.11 -4.69 4.77
C VAL A 86 -5.56 -4.94 4.38
N ASN A 87 -6.51 -4.38 5.14
CA ASN A 87 -7.95 -4.51 4.90
C ASN A 87 -8.36 -3.83 3.59
N ARG A 88 -7.89 -2.60 3.37
CA ARG A 88 -8.16 -1.80 2.16
C ARG A 88 -7.61 -2.48 0.91
N ALA A 89 -6.33 -2.86 0.92
CA ALA A 89 -5.68 -3.56 -0.19
C ALA A 89 -6.37 -4.89 -0.51
N GLY A 90 -6.71 -5.68 0.52
CA GLY A 90 -7.41 -6.95 0.35
C GLY A 90 -8.79 -6.79 -0.30
N ARG A 91 -9.55 -5.75 0.10
CA ARG A 91 -10.84 -5.43 -0.52
C ARG A 91 -10.69 -5.01 -1.98
N ILE A 92 -9.76 -4.10 -2.27
CA ILE A 92 -9.54 -3.60 -3.64
C ILE A 92 -9.06 -4.75 -4.56
N HIS A 93 -8.12 -5.56 -4.09
CA HIS A 93 -7.67 -6.73 -4.85
C HIS A 93 -8.82 -7.71 -5.12
N GLY A 94 -9.70 -7.95 -4.15
CA GLY A 94 -10.91 -8.74 -4.35
C GLY A 94 -11.85 -8.17 -5.42
N GLN A 95 -12.01 -6.85 -5.48
CA GLN A 95 -12.80 -6.16 -6.50
C GLN A 95 -12.16 -6.30 -7.89
N CYS A 96 -10.85 -6.08 -8.02
CA CYS A 96 -10.13 -6.27 -9.27
C CYS A 96 -10.26 -7.72 -9.77
N LYS A 97 -10.13 -8.71 -8.89
CA LYS A 97 -10.29 -10.13 -9.25
C LYS A 97 -11.70 -10.42 -9.78
N LYS A 98 -12.75 -9.88 -9.15
CA LYS A 98 -14.14 -10.03 -9.61
C LYS A 98 -14.37 -9.39 -10.98
N ALA A 99 -13.69 -8.27 -11.27
CA ALA A 99 -13.76 -7.58 -12.55
C ALA A 99 -12.84 -8.20 -13.63
N GLY A 100 -12.11 -9.29 -13.34
CA GLY A 100 -11.14 -9.88 -14.27
C GLY A 100 -9.88 -9.03 -14.50
N ILE A 101 -9.64 -8.03 -13.66
CA ILE A 101 -8.50 -7.12 -13.75
C ILE A 101 -7.34 -7.71 -12.94
N SER A 102 -6.27 -8.11 -13.62
CA SER A 102 -5.04 -8.52 -12.94
C SER A 102 -4.38 -7.33 -12.24
N PRO A 103 -3.74 -7.49 -11.06
CA PRO A 103 -3.03 -6.40 -10.37
C PRO A 103 -2.02 -5.67 -11.27
N ALA A 104 -1.33 -6.38 -12.15
CA ALA A 104 -0.39 -5.80 -13.13
C ALA A 104 -1.02 -4.85 -14.16
N LYS A 105 -2.35 -4.84 -14.30
CA LYS A 105 -3.10 -3.99 -15.23
C LYS A 105 -3.89 -2.88 -14.53
N SER A 106 -3.76 -2.76 -13.20
CA SER A 106 -4.46 -1.76 -12.40
C SER A 106 -3.45 -0.87 -11.70
N GLU A 107 -3.72 0.43 -11.71
CA GLU A 107 -2.88 1.45 -11.03
C GLU A 107 -3.03 1.41 -9.51
N SER A 108 -4.10 0.80 -9.02
CA SER A 108 -4.55 0.87 -7.63
C SER A 108 -4.85 -0.51 -7.06
N CYS A 109 -4.20 -1.55 -7.57
CA CYS A 109 -4.34 -2.92 -7.08
C CYS A 109 -2.97 -3.50 -6.70
N THR A 110 -2.83 -3.86 -5.43
CA THR A 110 -1.58 -4.37 -4.86
C THR A 110 -1.80 -5.69 -4.12
N THR A 111 -0.83 -6.59 -4.19
CA THR A 111 -0.79 -7.83 -3.37
C THR A 111 0.25 -7.77 -2.26
N VAL A 112 0.88 -6.60 -2.02
CA VAL A 112 1.82 -6.37 -0.89
C VAL A 112 1.19 -6.76 0.45
N TYR A 113 -0.11 -6.55 0.63
CA TYR A 113 -0.81 -6.96 1.84
C TYR A 113 -0.71 -8.46 2.16
N GLN A 114 -0.52 -9.32 1.16
CA GLN A 114 -0.37 -10.76 1.38
C GLN A 114 0.98 -11.08 2.04
N LEU A 115 2.02 -10.36 1.65
CA LEU A 115 3.35 -10.43 2.29
C LEU A 115 3.26 -9.93 3.73
N ILE A 116 2.63 -8.78 3.95
CA ILE A 116 2.49 -8.21 5.30
C ILE A 116 1.64 -9.12 6.20
N LYS A 117 0.53 -9.68 5.69
CA LYS A 117 -0.25 -10.70 6.41
C LYS A 117 0.59 -11.92 6.81
N ARG A 118 1.64 -12.26 6.07
CA ARG A 118 2.55 -13.34 6.45
C ARG A 118 3.46 -12.90 7.58
N PHE A 119 4.04 -11.70 7.52
CA PHE A 119 4.89 -11.19 8.60
C PHE A 119 4.15 -10.98 9.91
N LEU A 120 2.93 -10.45 9.87
CA LEU A 120 2.11 -10.25 11.07
C LEU A 120 1.76 -11.55 11.81
N LYS A 121 1.86 -12.72 11.17
CA LYS A 121 1.67 -14.02 11.85
C LYS A 121 2.85 -14.42 12.75
N TYR A 122 3.99 -13.76 12.58
CA TYR A 122 5.24 -14.06 13.29
C TYR A 122 5.76 -12.85 14.08
N ARG A 123 4.97 -11.78 14.18
CA ARG A 123 5.26 -10.59 14.97
C ARG A 123 4.86 -10.82 16.43
#